data_AF-A0A850DEV8-F1
#
_entry.id   AF-A0A850DEV8-F1
#
_cell.length_a   1.000
_cell.length_b   1.000
_cell.length_c   1.000
_cell.angle_alpha   90.00
_cell.angle_beta   90.00
_cell.angle_gamma   90.00
#
_symmetry.space_group_name_H-M   'P 1'
#
loop_
_entity.id
_entity.type
_entity.pdbx_description
1 polymer ?
#
loop_
_entity_poly.entity_id
_entity_poly.type
_entity_poly.pdbx_seq_one_letter_code
_entity_poly.pdbx_strand_id
1 'polypeptide(L)' 'MTDAPTLDAEDDKLIVLARGAMARTDGAAGAAVRDTDGRTYAAG' A
#
# COMPACT_ATOMS: atom_id res chain seq x y z
N MET A 1 -15.79 14.54 -12.11
CA MET A 1 -14.75 13.88 -11.29
C MET A 1 -14.71 12.45 -11.77
N THR A 2 -13.65 12.06 -12.47
CA THR A 2 -13.56 10.78 -13.19
C THR A 2 -13.81 9.64 -12.21
N ASP A 3 -14.67 8.70 -12.59
CA ASP A 3 -14.92 7.47 -11.84
C ASP A 3 -13.61 6.68 -11.82
N ALA A 4 -12.83 6.83 -10.76
CA ALA A 4 -11.63 6.03 -10.58
C ALA A 4 -12.11 4.58 -10.48
N PRO A 5 -11.53 3.64 -11.24
CA PRO A 5 -11.95 2.25 -11.15
C PRO A 5 -11.90 1.83 -9.69
N THR A 6 -12.97 1.19 -9.22
CA THR A 6 -12.97 0.56 -7.89
C THR A 6 -11.79 -0.41 -7.88
N LEU A 7 -10.90 -0.21 -6.92
CA LEU A 7 -9.68 -0.96 -6.84
C LEU A 7 -9.97 -2.36 -6.31
N ASP A 8 -9.23 -3.36 -6.79
CA ASP A 8 -9.34 -4.71 -6.25
C ASP A 8 -8.86 -4.71 -4.79
N ALA A 9 -9.49 -5.55 -3.95
CA ALA A 9 -9.25 -5.54 -2.50
C ALA A 9 -7.77 -5.73 -2.11
N GLU A 10 -7.00 -6.47 -2.91
CA GLU A 10 -5.56 -6.68 -2.65
C GLU A 10 -4.71 -5.47 -3.00
N ASP A 11 -5.10 -4.68 -4.00
CA ASP A 11 -4.41 -3.43 -4.33
C ASP A 11 -4.75 -2.34 -3.32
N ASP A 12 -6.02 -2.25 -2.89
CA ASP A 12 -6.45 -1.37 -1.80
C ASP A 12 -5.68 -1.64 -0.51
N LYS A 13 -5.46 -2.92 -0.20
CA LYS A 13 -4.64 -3.35 0.95
C LYS A 13 -3.20 -2.84 0.86
N LEU A 14 -2.57 -2.85 -0.33
CA LEU A 14 -1.21 -2.31 -0.50
C LEU A 14 -1.16 -0.80 -0.21
N ILE A 15 -2.17 -0.04 -0.65
CA ILE A 15 -2.26 1.39 -0.35
C ILE A 15 -2.34 1.65 1.15
N VAL A 16 -3.19 0.88 1.85
CA VAL A 16 -3.34 1.00 3.32
C VAL A 16 -2.01 0.71 4.03
N LEU A 17 -1.31 -0.36 3.62
CA LEU A 17 -0.04 -0.74 4.24
C LEU A 17 1.07 0.29 3.98
N ALA A 18 1.16 0.84 2.77
CA ALA A 18 2.13 1.87 2.42
C ALA A 18 1.94 3.14 3.26
N ARG A 19 0.70 3.59 3.42
CA ARG A 19 0.34 4.74 4.28
C ARG A 19 0.66 4.47 5.75
N GLY A 20 0.34 3.28 6.24
CA GLY A 20 0.64 2.88 7.61
C GLY A 20 2.15 2.78 7.88
N ALA A 21 2.95 2.36 6.90
CA ALA A 21 4.40 2.31 7.03
C ALA A 21 5.02 3.71 7.08
N MET A 22 4.63 4.60 6.17
CA MET A 22 5.02 6.03 6.19
C MET A 22 4.75 6.67 7.56
N ALA A 23 3.54 6.47 8.11
CA ALA A 23 3.15 7.07 9.39
C ALA A 23 3.97 6.55 10.58
N ARG A 24 4.54 5.35 10.52
CA ARG A 24 5.36 4.77 11.61
C ARG A 24 6.79 5.31 11.62
N THR A 25 7.31 5.73 10.48
CA THR A 25 8.68 6.23 10.34
C THR A 25 8.75 7.76 10.37
N ASP A 26 7.59 8.44 10.38
CA ASP A 26 7.49 9.89 10.15
C ASP A 26 8.16 10.31 8.83
N GLY A 27 8.19 9.39 7.86
CA GLY A 27 8.83 9.54 6.57
C GLY A 27 7.97 10.31 5.57
N ALA A 28 8.60 10.91 4.56
CA ALA A 28 7.89 11.61 3.49
C ALA A 28 7.16 10.65 2.52
N ALA A 29 7.45 9.35 2.59
CA ALA A 29 6.90 8.34 1.71
C ALA A 29 6.79 6.98 2.41
N GLY A 30 5.98 6.09 1.86
CA GLY A 30 5.94 4.68 2.24
C GLY A 30 5.55 3.82 1.04
N ALA A 31 5.96 2.56 1.06
CA ALA A 31 5.73 1.61 -0.01
C ALA A 31 5.28 0.28 0.56
N ALA A 32 4.42 -0.43 -0.18
CA ALA A 32 4.08 -1.82 0.08
C ALA A 32 4.12 -2.61 -1.23
N VAL A 33 4.65 -3.83 -1.18
CA VAL A 33 4.75 -4.74 -2.32
C VAL A 33 4.25 -6.12 -1.92
N ARG A 34 3.60 -6.82 -2.86
CA ARG A 34 3.22 -8.23 -2.73
C ARG A 34 4.11 -9.08 -3.62
N ASP A 35 4.71 -10.14 -3.07
CA ASP A 35 5.46 -11.12 -3.87
C ASP A 35 4.54 -12.18 -4.50
N THR A 36 5.13 -13.00 -5.37
CA THR A 36 4.41 -14.08 -6.07
C THR A 36 3.94 -15.20 -5.15
N ASP A 37 4.52 -15.32 -3.96
CA ASP A 37 4.15 -16.30 -2.94
C ASP A 37 2.98 -15.79 -2.07
N GLY A 38 2.53 -14.56 -2.28
CA GLY A 38 1.43 -13.93 -1.57
C GLY A 38 1.84 -13.21 -0.27
N ARG A 39 3.14 -13.08 0.03
CA ARG A 39 3.60 -12.29 1.18
C ARG A 39 3.56 -10.82 0.85
N THR A 40 3.37 -9.98 1.87
CA THR A 40 3.34 -8.52 1.71
C THR A 40 4.42 -7.89 2.56
N TYR A 41 5.19 -6.99 1.97
CA TYR A 41 6.26 -6.23 2.63
C TYR A 41 5.90 -4.75 2.57
N ALA A 42 6.12 -4.03 3.67
CA ALA A 42 5.88 -2.59 3.74
C ALA A 42 7.03 -1.88 4.45
N ALA A 43 7.41 -0.72 3.93
CA ALA A 43 8.48 0.13 4.45
C ALA A 43 8.08 1.60 4.36
N GLY A 44 8.55 2.41 5.30
CA GLY A 44 8.38 3.87 5.35
C GLY A 44 9.72 4.55 5.56
#